data_AF-A0A964AUH2-F1
#
_entry.id   AF-A0A964AUH2-F1
#
_cell.length_a   1.000
_cell.length_b   1.000
_cell.length_c   1.000
_cell.angle_alpha   90.00
_cell.angle_beta   90.00
_cell.angle_gamma   90.00
#
_symmetry.space_group_name_H-M   'P 1'
#
loop_
_entity.id
_entity.type
_entity.pdbx_description
1 polymer ?
#
loop_
_entity_poly.entity_id
_entity_poly.type
_entity_poly.pdbx_seq_one_letter_code
_entity_poly.pdbx_strand_id
1 'polypeptide(L)'
;MARLVVYLVVLISFTVYSSYVTFQEGYWGFLHLALRERWAMQVLLDLCIALTLLWGPMKRDAQKHGINFWPYLLATPLLGSIAPLAYMVHRRWRRVRAGEG
;
A
#
# COMPACT_ATOMS: atom_id res chain seq x y z
N MET A 1 20.50 3.82 1.95
CA MET A 1 19.97 2.70 2.78
C MET A 1 18.81 3.06 3.73
N ALA A 2 18.90 4.12 4.55
CA ALA A 2 17.88 4.44 5.57
C ALA A 2 16.41 4.44 5.09
N ARG A 3 16.13 5.01 3.91
CA ARG A 3 14.76 5.05 3.34
C ARG A 3 14.18 3.66 3.05
N LEU A 4 15.00 2.69 2.64
CA LEU A 4 14.54 1.31 2.41
C LEU A 4 14.12 0.65 3.72
N VAL A 5 14.91 0.85 4.77
CA VAL A 5 14.63 0.32 6.11
C VAL A 5 13.30 0.88 6.63
N VAL A 6 13.08 2.19 6.50
CA VAL A 6 11.80 2.82 6.90
C VAL A 6 10.62 2.18 6.17
N TYR A 7 10.70 2.02 4.84
CA TYR A 7 9.60 1.40 4.08
C TYR A 7 9.38 -0.06 4.48
N LEU A 8 10.44 -0.83 4.72
CA LEU A 8 10.33 -2.22 5.16
C LEU A 8 9.69 -2.33 6.55
N VAL A 9 10.14 -1.51 7.50
CA VAL A 9 9.57 -1.50 8.86
C VAL A 9 8.10 -1.15 8.82
N VAL A 10 7.71 -0.10 8.09
CA VAL A 10 6.29 0.28 7.97
C VAL A 10 5.49 -0.81 7.26
N LEU A 11 6.01 -1.37 6.16
CA LEU A 11 5.33 -2.42 5.41
C LEU A 11 5.11 -3.67 6.28
N ILE A 12 6.14 -4.15 6.98
CA ILE A 12 6.06 -5.36 7.81
C ILE A 12 5.11 -5.11 8.99
N SER A 13 5.31 -4.03 9.76
CA SER A 13 4.48 -3.73 10.93
C SER A 13 3.01 -3.56 10.55
N PHE A 14 2.72 -2.82 9.46
CA PHE A 14 1.35 -2.60 9.03
C PHE A 14 0.73 -3.88 8.45
N THR A 15 1.46 -4.66 7.66
CA THR A 15 0.97 -5.94 7.13
C THR A 15 0.63 -6.91 8.27
N VAL A 16 1.52 -7.05 9.26
CA VAL A 16 1.29 -7.92 10.44
C VAL A 16 0.03 -7.48 11.19
N TYR A 17 -0.09 -6.18 11.45
CA TYR A 17 -1.27 -5.64 12.14
C TYR A 17 -2.56 -5.84 11.33
N SER A 18 -2.55 -5.49 10.04
CA SER A 18 -3.71 -5.68 9.15
C SER A 18 -4.12 -7.15 9.05
N SER A 19 -3.17 -8.07 8.90
CA SER A 19 -3.46 -9.51 8.88
C SER A 19 -4.06 -10.00 10.20
N TYR A 20 -3.54 -9.53 11.33
CA TYR A 20 -4.09 -9.87 12.65
C TYR A 20 -5.54 -9.39 12.80
N VAL A 21 -5.84 -8.13 12.45
CA VAL A 21 -7.21 -7.57 12.52
C VAL A 21 -8.14 -8.30 11.56
N THR A 22 -7.72 -8.53 10.31
CA THR A 22 -8.50 -9.28 9.31
C THR A 22 -8.79 -10.71 9.76
N PHE A 23 -7.87 -11.36 10.47
CA PHE A 23 -8.08 -12.71 10.99
C PHE A 23 -9.12 -12.75 12.11
N GLN A 24 -9.18 -11.73 12.96
CA GLN A 24 -10.15 -11.68 14.08
C GLN A 24 -11.52 -11.14 13.69
N GLU A 25 -11.55 -10.03 12.95
CA GLU A 25 -12.78 -9.29 12.61
C GLU A 25 -13.38 -9.71 11.25
N GLY A 26 -12.66 -10.56 10.52
CA GLY A 26 -12.97 -10.92 9.14
C GLY A 26 -12.60 -9.83 8.13
N TYR A 27 -12.38 -10.23 6.87
CA TYR A 27 -11.95 -9.32 5.80
C TYR A 27 -12.95 -8.18 5.53
N TRP A 28 -14.24 -8.44 5.70
CA TRP A 28 -15.31 -7.46 5.49
C TRP A 28 -15.75 -6.72 6.77
N GLY A 29 -15.15 -7.03 7.93
CA GLY A 29 -15.54 -6.41 9.21
C GLY A 29 -15.37 -4.88 9.20
N PHE A 30 -14.36 -4.39 8.50
CA PHE A 30 -14.13 -2.96 8.36
C PHE A 30 -15.23 -2.26 7.53
N LEU A 31 -15.81 -2.91 6.50
CA LEU A 31 -16.92 -2.34 5.74
C LEU A 31 -18.17 -2.19 6.61
N HIS A 32 -18.42 -3.17 7.48
CA HIS A 32 -19.55 -3.10 8.40
C HIS A 32 -19.41 -1.92 9.38
N LEU A 33 -18.19 -1.68 9.88
CA LEU A 33 -17.89 -0.51 10.71
C LEU A 33 -18.06 0.80 9.93
N ALA A 34 -17.57 0.86 8.69
CA ALA A 34 -17.71 2.04 7.82
C ALA A 34 -19.18 2.37 7.54
N LEU A 35 -20.04 1.36 7.33
CA LEU A 35 -21.46 1.57 7.09
C LEU A 35 -22.23 2.02 8.35
N ARG A 36 -21.74 1.65 9.54
CA ARG A 36 -22.38 2.00 10.82
C ARG A 36 -21.97 3.39 11.33
N GLU A 37 -20.69 3.74 11.19
CA GLU A 37 -20.11 4.95 11.76
C GLU A 37 -19.68 5.95 10.69
N ARG A 38 -20.24 7.17 10.73
CA ARG A 38 -20.00 8.22 9.72
C ARG A 38 -18.52 8.59 9.57
N TRP A 39 -17.78 8.66 10.68
CA TRP A 39 -16.34 8.91 10.68
C TRP A 39 -15.55 7.77 10.04
N ALA A 40 -15.95 6.52 10.29
CA ALA A 40 -15.32 5.36 9.65
C ALA A 40 -15.57 5.36 8.14
N MET A 41 -16.79 5.71 7.69
CA MET A 41 -17.08 5.90 6.27
C MET A 41 -16.21 6.99 5.65
N GLN A 42 -16.04 8.12 6.33
CA GLN A 42 -15.21 9.22 5.84
C GLN A 42 -13.75 8.77 5.67
N VAL A 43 -13.16 8.09 6.66
CA VAL A 43 -11.79 7.57 6.57
C VAL A 43 -11.63 6.56 5.43
N LEU A 44 -12.63 5.69 5.21
CA LEU A 44 -12.62 4.76 4.08
C LEU A 44 -12.61 5.52 2.74
N LEU A 45 -13.51 6.49 2.57
CA LEU A 45 -13.58 7.27 1.33
C LEU A 45 -12.28 8.04 1.09
N ASP A 46 -11.74 8.68 2.13
CA ASP A 46 -10.45 9.39 2.07
C ASP A 46 -9.32 8.45 1.65
N LEU A 47 -9.27 7.23 2.19
CA LEU A 47 -8.30 6.21 1.81
C LEU A 47 -8.46 5.80 0.33
N CYS A 48 -9.68 5.52 -0.13
CA CYS A 48 -9.96 5.18 -1.53
C CYS A 48 -9.51 6.30 -2.49
N ILE A 49 -9.81 7.56 -2.14
CA ILE A 49 -9.41 8.73 -2.92
C ILE A 49 -7.89 8.86 -2.94
N ALA A 50 -7.23 8.79 -1.77
CA ALA A 50 -5.78 8.90 -1.68
C ALA A 50 -5.05 7.82 -2.50
N LEU A 51 -5.51 6.56 -2.43
CA LEU A 51 -4.96 5.46 -3.21
C LEU A 51 -5.15 5.66 -4.73
N THR A 52 -6.32 6.15 -5.14
CA THR A 52 -6.61 6.45 -6.55
C THR A 52 -5.72 7.57 -7.07
N LEU A 53 -5.53 8.65 -6.28
CA LEU A 53 -4.63 9.74 -6.62
C LEU A 53 -3.17 9.29 -6.72
N LEU A 54 -2.76 8.31 -5.90
CA LEU A 54 -1.41 7.75 -5.93
C LEU A 54 -1.12 6.91 -7.18
N TRP A 55 -2.14 6.32 -7.83
CA TRP A 55 -1.92 5.50 -9.02
C TRP A 55 -1.28 6.25 -10.19
N GLY A 56 -1.65 7.51 -10.43
CA GLY A 56 -1.10 8.31 -11.52
C GLY A 56 0.42 8.51 -11.42
N PRO A 57 0.93 9.08 -10.31
CA PRO A 57 2.36 9.21 -10.05
C PRO A 57 3.10 7.88 -10.01
N MET A 58 2.52 6.85 -9.36
CA MET A 58 3.14 5.52 -9.30
C MET A 58 3.30 4.88 -10.67
N LYS A 59 2.29 4.98 -11.55
CA LYS A 59 2.36 4.47 -12.92
C LYS A 59 3.50 5.12 -13.70
N ARG A 60 3.60 6.46 -13.65
CA ARG A 60 4.67 7.22 -14.32
C ARG A 60 6.04 6.86 -13.77
N ASP A 61 6.16 6.71 -12.46
CA ASP A 61 7.40 6.31 -11.79
C ASP A 61 7.81 4.87 -12.15
N ALA A 62 6.86 3.95 -12.23
CA ALA A 62 7.10 2.56 -12.60
C ALA A 62 7.59 2.45 -14.04
N GLN A 63 7.00 3.22 -14.96
CA GLN A 63 7.44 3.33 -16.35
C GLN A 63 8.89 3.85 -16.44
N LYS A 64 9.24 4.89 -15.70
CA LYS A 64 10.62 5.44 -15.65
C LYS A 64 11.65 4.44 -15.14
N HIS A 65 11.25 3.55 -14.24
CA HIS A 65 12.15 2.56 -13.63
C HIS A 65 12.04 1.16 -14.27
N GLY A 66 11.27 1.00 -15.36
CA GLY A 66 11.07 -0.29 -16.02
C GLY A 66 10.49 -1.36 -15.07
N ILE A 67 9.55 -0.97 -14.21
CA ILE A 67 8.85 -1.85 -13.26
C ILE A 67 7.42 -2.07 -13.77
N ASN A 68 6.94 -3.31 -13.77
CA ASN A 68 5.55 -3.60 -14.08
C ASN A 68 4.63 -3.09 -12.95
N PHE A 69 3.76 -2.13 -13.27
CA PHE A 69 2.85 -1.49 -12.30
C PHE A 69 1.57 -2.30 -12.02
N TRP A 70 1.13 -3.14 -12.96
CA TRP A 70 -0.15 -3.85 -12.91
C TRP A 70 -0.37 -4.69 -11.63
N PRO A 71 0.61 -5.45 -11.11
CA PRO A 71 0.42 -6.22 -9.88
C PRO A 71 0.04 -5.34 -8.69
N TYR A 72 0.64 -4.15 -8.59
CA TYR A 72 0.38 -3.21 -7.49
C TYR A 72 -0.98 -2.52 -7.64
N LEU A 73 -1.38 -2.21 -8.88
CA LEU A 73 -2.69 -1.63 -9.17
C LEU A 73 -3.81 -2.57 -8.73
N LEU A 74 -3.74 -3.84 -9.15
CA LEU A 74 -4.74 -4.86 -8.83
C LEU A 74 -4.75 -5.25 -7.34
N ALA A 75 -3.59 -5.17 -6.68
CA ALA A 75 -3.47 -5.43 -5.25
C ALA A 75 -3.98 -4.27 -4.38
N THR A 76 -3.99 -3.03 -4.88
CA THR A 76 -4.41 -1.84 -4.10
C THR A 76 -5.85 -1.92 -3.54
N PRO A 77 -6.89 -2.31 -4.30
CA PRO A 77 -8.23 -2.42 -3.74
C PRO A 77 -8.39 -3.53 -2.69
N LEU A 78 -7.49 -4.52 -2.69
CA LEU A 78 -7.56 -5.66 -1.76
C LEU A 78 -6.69 -5.45 -0.51
N LEU A 79 -5.50 -4.89 -0.69
CA LEU A 79 -4.49 -4.74 0.35
C LEU A 79 -4.33 -3.29 0.82
N GLY A 80 -5.10 -2.35 0.24
CA GLY A 80 -5.02 -0.93 0.56
C GLY A 80 -3.62 -0.36 0.32
N SER A 81 -3.07 0.32 1.33
CA SER A 81 -1.77 0.97 1.31
C SER A 81 -0.57 0.00 1.30
N ILE A 82 -0.78 -1.28 1.59
CA ILE A 82 0.28 -2.31 1.53
C ILE A 82 0.83 -2.43 0.10
N ALA A 83 -0.01 -2.34 -0.93
CA ALA A 83 0.43 -2.45 -2.32
C ALA A 83 1.35 -1.28 -2.75
N PRO A 84 1.01 0.00 -2.51
CA PRO A 84 1.93 1.12 -2.71
C PRO A 84 3.23 1.01 -1.92
N LEU A 85 3.19 0.55 -0.66
CA LEU A 85 4.38 0.35 0.16
C LEU A 85 5.29 -0.74 -0.42
N ALA A 86 4.72 -1.86 -0.86
CA ALA A 86 5.45 -2.94 -1.52
C ALA A 86 6.13 -2.46 -2.82
N TYR A 87 5.46 -1.59 -3.60
CA TYR A 87 6.05 -0.95 -4.77
C TYR A 87 7.27 -0.08 -4.40
N MET A 88 7.16 0.75 -3.34
CA MET A 88 8.26 1.60 -2.89
C MET A 88 9.48 0.77 -2.46
N VAL A 89 9.25 -0.34 -1.75
CA VAL A 89 10.30 -1.30 -1.36
C VAL A 89 10.94 -1.93 -2.60
N HIS A 90 10.14 -2.47 -3.53
CA HIS A 90 10.65 -3.09 -4.75
C HIS A 90 11.51 -2.11 -5.57
N ARG A 91 11.00 -0.90 -5.80
CA ARG A 91 11.74 0.15 -6.52
C ARG A 91 13.07 0.48 -5.85
N ARG A 92 13.09 0.68 -4.53
CA ARG A 92 14.33 1.04 -3.83
C ARG A 92 15.31 -0.13 -3.76
N TRP A 93 14.82 -1.36 -3.63
CA TRP A 93 15.65 -2.56 -3.67
C TRP A 93 16.37 -2.71 -5.01
N ARG A 94 15.69 -2.45 -6.15
CA ARG A 94 16.35 -2.42 -7.46
C ARG A 94 17.47 -1.38 -7.55
N ARG A 95 17.26 -0.17 -7.02
CA ARG A 95 18.32 0.88 -7.00
C ARG A 95 19.51 0.48 -6.14
N VAL A 96 19.26 -0.08 -4.96
CA VAL A 96 20.32 -0.56 -4.07
C VAL A 96 21.12 -1.69 -4.74
N ARG A 97 20.45 -2.61 -5.43
CA ARG A 97 21.12 -3.68 -6.19
C ARG A 97 21.93 -3.18 -7.39
N ALA A 98 21.55 -2.04 -7.97
CA ALA A 98 22.28 -1.39 -9.05
C ALA A 98 23.52 -0.60 -8.58
N GLY A 99 23.79 -0.55 -7.27
CA GLY A 99 24.95 0.18 -6.71
C GLY A 99 24.71 1.68 -6.47
N GLU A 100 23.49 2.19 -6.71
CA GLU A 100 23.13 3.62 -6.57
C GLU A 100 22.67 3.97 -5.12
N GLY A 101 23.45 3.49 -4.14
CA GLY A 101 23.07 3.35 -2.72
C GLY A 101 22.86 4.64 -1.93
#